data_AF-A0A2M9PAV8-F1
#
_entry.id   AF-A0A2M9PAV8-F1
#
_cell.length_a   1.000
_cell.length_b   1.000
_cell.length_c   1.000
_cell.angle_alpha   90.00
_cell.angle_beta   90.00
_cell.angle_gamma   90.00
#
_symmetry.space_group_name_H-M   'P 1'
#
loop_
_entity.id
_entity.type
_entity.pdbx_description
1 polymer ?
#
loop_
_entity_poly.entity_id
_entity_poly.type
_entity_poly.pdbx_seq_one_letter_code
_entity_poly.pdbx_strand_id
1 'polypeptide(L)'
;MRPDLHRPGLRGAGATRLSGEALTAFLAYHVVPGELTADYMEGFDLNHTTLTGRPLNVDGRSGLIRVGGVATVTRPDLPAANGVVHVIDQALSPR
;
A
#
# COMPACT_ATOMS: atom_id res chain seq x y z
N MET A 1 -23.41 -2.55 -48.48
CA MET A 1 -22.92 -1.24 -48.00
C MET A 1 -23.37 -1.08 -46.56
N ARG A 2 -22.46 -1.18 -45.59
CA ARG A 2 -22.73 -0.97 -44.16
C ARG A 2 -22.23 0.43 -43.80
N PRO A 3 -23.01 1.29 -43.12
CA PRO A 3 -22.49 2.50 -42.50
C PRO A 3 -22.25 2.27 -41.00
N ASP A 4 -20.97 2.11 -40.67
CA ASP A 4 -20.17 2.98 -39.80
C ASP A 4 -20.69 3.35 -38.40
N LEU A 5 -19.87 2.92 -37.45
CA LEU A 5 -19.91 3.01 -36.00
C LEU A 5 -19.56 4.44 -35.49
N HIS A 6 -20.39 5.03 -34.63
CA HIS A 6 -19.93 6.08 -33.72
C HIS A 6 -20.46 5.84 -32.30
N ARG A 7 -19.82 4.91 -31.59
CA ARG A 7 -19.90 4.85 -30.12
C ARG A 7 -18.72 5.65 -29.57
N PRO A 8 -18.94 6.77 -28.86
CA PRO A 8 -17.86 7.53 -28.26
C PRO A 8 -17.14 6.64 -27.24
N GLY A 9 -15.82 6.48 -27.46
CA GLY A 9 -14.94 5.69 -26.61
C GLY A 9 -14.87 6.29 -25.21
N LEU A 10 -15.28 5.51 -24.22
CA LEU A 10 -14.95 5.73 -22.83
C LEU A 10 -13.43 5.60 -22.68
N ARG A 11 -12.72 6.73 -22.80
CA ARG A 11 -11.33 6.86 -22.36
C ARG A 11 -11.31 6.93 -20.83
N GLY A 12 -11.51 5.78 -20.20
CA GLY A 12 -11.11 5.54 -18.82
C GLY A 12 -9.70 4.98 -18.82
N ALA A 13 -8.76 5.69 -18.20
CA ALA A 13 -7.40 5.22 -17.97
C ALA A 13 -7.44 3.77 -17.45
N GLY A 14 -6.59 2.91 -18.03
CA GLY A 14 -6.58 1.48 -17.76
C GLY A 14 -6.46 1.16 -16.27
N ALA A 15 -7.57 0.77 -15.66
CA ALA A 15 -7.53 -0.15 -14.54
C ALA A 15 -7.03 -1.48 -15.11
N THR A 16 -5.70 -1.66 -15.12
CA THR A 16 -5.08 -2.94 -15.44
C THR A 16 -5.78 -3.96 -14.55
N ARG A 17 -6.57 -4.86 -15.16
CA ARG A 17 -7.17 -5.97 -14.44
C ARG A 17 -6.03 -6.77 -13.86
N LEU A 18 -5.77 -6.58 -12.57
CA LEU A 18 -4.89 -7.47 -11.84
C LEU A 18 -5.56 -8.84 -11.85
N SER A 19 -4.81 -9.88 -12.21
CA SER A 19 -5.28 -11.24 -11.97
C SER A 19 -5.54 -11.41 -10.46
N GLY A 20 -6.37 -12.37 -10.08
CA GLY A 20 -6.65 -12.62 -8.65
C GLY A 20 -5.36 -12.84 -7.83
N GLU A 21 -4.36 -13.48 -8.43
CA GLU A 21 -3.03 -13.67 -7.86
C GLU A 21 -2.26 -12.35 -7.70
N ALA A 22 -2.27 -11.48 -8.73
CA ALA A 22 -1.60 -10.18 -8.67
C ALA A 22 -2.23 -9.25 -7.63
N LEU A 23 -3.56 -9.28 -7.47
CA LEU A 23 -4.25 -8.54 -6.41
C LEU A 23 -3.87 -9.09 -5.02
N THR A 24 -3.79 -10.40 -4.88
CA THR A 24 -3.41 -11.05 -3.61
C THR A 24 -1.99 -10.64 -3.21
N ALA A 25 -1.03 -10.70 -4.14
CA ALA A 25 0.34 -10.27 -3.90
C ALA A 25 0.42 -8.77 -3.56
N PHE A 26 -0.38 -7.93 -4.24
CA PHE A 26 -0.45 -6.50 -3.97
C PHE A 26 -0.92 -6.21 -2.52
N LEU A 27 -2.00 -6.85 -2.08
CA LEU A 27 -2.51 -6.68 -0.72
C LEU A 27 -1.55 -7.27 0.32
N ALA A 28 -0.95 -8.43 0.04
CA ALA A 28 0.03 -9.04 0.94
C ALA A 28 1.28 -8.18 1.15
N TYR A 29 1.65 -7.32 0.19
CA TYR A 29 2.77 -6.39 0.35
C TYR A 29 2.50 -5.29 1.42
N HIS A 30 1.23 -5.02 1.72
CA HIS A 30 0.86 -4.04 2.74
C HIS A 30 0.86 -4.62 4.17
N VAL A 31 1.12 -5.92 4.31
CA VAL A 31 1.08 -6.63 5.59
C VAL A 31 2.51 -6.91 6.05
N VAL A 32 2.83 -6.51 7.28
CA VAL A 32 4.08 -6.85 7.95
C VAL A 32 3.76 -7.75 9.14
N PRO A 33 4.39 -8.93 9.28
CA PRO A 33 4.21 -9.78 10.44
C PRO A 33 4.81 -9.14 11.69
N GLY A 34 4.08 -9.21 12.80
CA GLY A 34 4.46 -8.60 14.08
C GLY A 34 3.57 -7.42 14.44
N GLU A 35 3.89 -6.77 15.56
CA GLU A 35 3.19 -5.58 16.04
C GLU A 35 4.12 -4.38 15.91
N LEU A 36 3.71 -3.42 15.09
CA LEU A 36 4.44 -2.19 14.80
C LEU A 36 3.53 -1.03 15.22
N THR A 37 3.78 -0.45 16.38
CA THR A 37 3.07 0.75 16.86
C THR A 37 3.76 2.02 16.36
N ALA A 38 3.04 3.14 16.29
CA ALA A 38 3.65 4.40 15.88
C ALA A 38 4.80 4.81 16.79
N ASP A 39 4.65 4.63 18.11
CA ASP A 39 5.69 4.91 19.11
C ASP A 39 7.00 4.15 18.85
N TYR A 40 6.91 2.93 18.29
CA TYR A 40 8.10 2.15 17.93
C TYR A 40 8.80 2.69 16.67
N MET A 41 8.02 3.25 15.75
CA MET A 41 8.52 3.78 14.48
C MET A 41 9.05 5.22 14.60
N GLU A 42 8.56 5.96 15.58
CA GLU A 42 8.89 7.38 15.77
C GLU A 42 10.40 7.59 15.99
N GLY A 43 11.00 8.49 15.21
CA GLY A 43 12.42 8.81 15.33
C GLY A 43 13.37 7.80 14.68
N PHE A 44 12.88 6.69 14.15
CA PHE A 44 13.69 5.64 13.54
C PHE A 44 13.46 5.51 12.03
N ASP A 45 14.45 4.95 11.34
CA ASP A 45 14.38 4.53 9.94
C ASP A 45 14.53 3.00 9.93
N LEU A 46 13.43 2.30 9.71
CA LEU A 46 13.30 0.87 9.90
C LEU A 46 13.05 0.16 8.58
N ASN A 47 13.62 -1.03 8.42
CA ASN A 47 13.33 -1.93 7.31
C ASN A 47 12.67 -3.20 7.85
N HIS A 48 11.50 -3.51 7.32
CA HIS A 48 10.73 -4.69 7.67
C HIS A 48 10.56 -5.61 6.47
N THR A 49 10.33 -6.90 6.73
CA THR A 49 9.98 -7.86 5.68
C THR A 49 8.46 -8.02 5.65
N THR A 50 7.84 -7.73 4.52
CA THR A 50 6.39 -7.90 4.31
C THR A 50 6.02 -9.38 4.20
N LEU A 51 4.72 -9.69 4.21
CA LEU A 51 4.22 -11.05 4.02
C LEU A 51 4.61 -11.65 2.66
N THR A 52 4.90 -10.81 1.66
CA THR A 52 5.42 -11.25 0.35
C THR A 52 6.92 -11.56 0.35
N GLY A 53 7.60 -11.39 1.49
CA GLY A 53 9.05 -11.54 1.62
C GLY A 53 9.85 -10.33 1.11
N ARG A 54 9.18 -9.29 0.61
CA ARG A 54 9.83 -8.07 0.11
C ARG A 54 10.11 -7.08 1.24
N PRO A 55 11.23 -6.33 1.18
CA PRO A 55 11.52 -5.30 2.17
C PRO A 55 10.54 -4.12 2.04
N LEU A 56 10.17 -3.54 3.17
CA LEU A 56 9.39 -2.33 3.27
C LEU A 56 10.06 -1.38 4.25
N ASN A 57 10.38 -0.19 3.77
CA ASN A 57 10.96 0.87 4.58
C ASN A 57 9.87 1.66 5.31
N VAL A 58 10.15 2.02 6.56
CA VAL A 58 9.31 2.85 7.41
C VAL A 58 10.20 3.93 8.04
N ASP A 59 9.99 5.19 7.68
CA ASP A 59 10.76 6.33 8.16
C ASP A 59 9.89 7.22 9.05
N GLY A 60 10.17 7.22 10.35
CA GLY A 60 9.52 8.05 11.37
C GLY A 60 10.37 9.24 11.83
N ARG A 61 11.51 9.55 11.20
CA ARG A 61 12.46 10.58 11.68
C ARG A 61 11.94 12.02 11.56
N SER A 62 10.95 12.24 10.70
CA SER A 62 10.47 13.60 10.36
C SER A 62 9.28 14.07 11.19
N GLY A 63 8.88 13.32 12.23
CA GLY A 63 7.62 13.53 12.96
C GLY A 63 6.37 13.09 12.19
N LEU A 64 6.55 12.64 10.95
CA LEU A 64 5.56 11.93 10.14
C LEU A 64 6.13 10.55 9.83
N ILE A 65 5.29 9.53 9.89
CA ILE A 65 5.65 8.17 9.50
C ILE A 65 5.41 8.01 8.00
N ARG A 66 6.49 7.79 7.26
CA ARG A 66 6.49 7.49 5.83
C ARG A 66 6.73 6.02 5.58
N VAL A 67 6.00 5.43 4.65
CA VAL A 67 6.04 4.01 4.34
C VAL A 67 6.37 3.83 2.86
N GLY A 68 7.39 3.02 2.56
CA GLY A 68 7.85 2.74 1.19
C GLY A 68 8.34 3.97 0.42
N GLY A 69 8.69 5.06 1.11
CA GLY A 69 9.15 6.32 0.54
C GLY A 69 8.08 7.14 -0.21
N VAL A 70 6.84 6.68 -0.27
CA VAL A 70 5.76 7.32 -1.05
C VAL A 70 4.52 7.61 -0.21
N ALA A 71 4.15 6.71 0.69
CA ALA A 71 2.93 6.82 1.47
C ALA A 71 3.22 7.45 2.84
N THR A 72 2.26 8.21 3.36
CA THR A 72 2.31 8.79 4.71
C THR A 72 1.19 8.19 5.56
N VAL A 73 1.49 7.84 6.80
CA VAL A 73 0.48 7.40 7.77
C VAL A 73 -0.36 8.62 8.17
N THR A 74 -1.66 8.54 7.88
CA THR A 74 -2.65 9.57 8.21
C THR A 74 -3.38 9.30 9.50
N ARG A 75 -3.52 8.01 9.87
CA ARG A 75 -4.12 7.60 11.13
C ARG A 75 -3.38 6.36 11.66
N PRO A 76 -2.50 6.53 12.66
CA PRO A 76 -1.80 5.41 13.27
C PRO A 76 -2.65 4.67 14.31
N ASP A 77 -2.14 3.51 14.73
CA ASP A 77 -2.51 2.78 15.95
C ASP A 77 -3.99 2.41 16.08
N LEU A 78 -4.61 1.95 14.98
CA LEU A 78 -5.95 1.38 15.05
C LEU A 78 -5.88 -0.05 15.58
N PRO A 79 -6.52 -0.35 16.73
CA PRO A 79 -6.53 -1.69 17.25
C PRO A 79 -7.35 -2.62 16.35
N ALA A 80 -6.78 -3.77 16.02
CA ALA A 80 -7.45 -4.87 15.35
C ALA A 80 -7.32 -6.14 16.20
N ALA A 81 -8.19 -7.12 15.97
CA ALA A 81 -8.19 -8.37 16.74
C ALA A 81 -6.87 -9.16 16.64
N ASN A 82 -6.08 -8.90 15.60
CA ASN A 82 -4.86 -9.62 15.25
C ASN A 82 -3.62 -8.72 15.11
N GLY A 83 -3.67 -7.48 15.60
CA GLY A 83 -2.55 -6.55 15.56
C GLY A 83 -2.99 -5.10 15.45
N VAL A 84 -2.19 -4.30 14.73
CA VAL A 84 -2.39 -2.85 14.58
C VAL A 84 -2.53 -2.49 13.11
N VAL A 85 -3.47 -1.60 12.79
CA VAL A 85 -3.68 -1.07 11.45
C VAL A 85 -3.28 0.41 11.41
N HIS A 86 -2.48 0.76 10.41
CA HIS A 86 -2.12 2.14 10.08
C HIS A 86 -2.77 2.55 8.76
N VAL A 87 -3.47 3.67 8.75
CA VAL A 87 -4.08 4.20 7.52
C VAL A 87 -3.05 5.01 6.77
N ILE A 88 -2.85 4.70 5.50
CA ILE A 88 -1.94 5.42 4.59
C ILE A 88 -2.72 6.15 3.50
N ASP A 89 -2.16 7.25 3.01
CA ASP A 89 -2.75 8.10 1.96
C ASP A 89 -2.54 7.56 0.53
N GLN A 90 -1.58 6.65 0.34
CA GLN A 90 -1.22 6.09 -0.96
C GLN A 90 -1.00 4.58 -0.87
N ALA A 91 -1.42 3.86 -1.91
CA ALA A 91 -1.22 2.42 -1.98
C ALA A 91 0.24 2.10 -2.35
N LEU A 92 0.78 1.06 -1.71
CA LEU A 92 2.14 0.60 -1.91
C LEU A 92 2.21 -0.32 -3.12
N SER A 93 3.02 0.04 -4.11
CA SER A 93 3.32 -0.84 -5.23
C SER A 93 4.56 -1.68 -4.91
N PRO A 94 4.48 -3.02 -4.90
CA PRO A 94 5.67 -3.84 -4.88
C PRO A 94 6.43 -3.60 -6.19
N ARG A 95 7.65 -3.06 -6.10
CA ARG A 95 8.60 -2.97 -7.21
C ARG A 95 9.54 -4.16 -7.16
#